data_AF-A0A7X9MW29-F1
#
_entry.id   AF-A0A7X9MW29-F1
#
_cell.length_a   1.000
_cell.length_b   1.000
_cell.length_c   1.000
_cell.angle_alpha   90.00
_cell.angle_beta   90.00
_cell.angle_gamma   90.00
#
_symmetry.space_group_name_H-M   'P 1'
#
loop_
_entity.id
_entity.type
_entity.pdbx_description
1 polymer ?
#
loop_
_entity_poly.entity_id
_entity_poly.type
_entity_poly.pdbx_seq_one_letter_code
_entity_poly.pdbx_strand_id
1 'polypeptide(L)'
;MLAAQEKHIPNTPNFKQEIANGKNKSIFYGDNKTAQELLDKFAGKGQLLPNGKKERVDFGKTIGNYYDRNTGEYLDTTNGLIHYGKDGAHIVPSRP
;
A
#
# COMPACT_ATOMS: atom_id res chain seq x y z
N MET A 1 7.61 2.72 -11.26
CA MET A 1 7.37 2.90 -9.81
C MET A 1 6.09 3.66 -9.45
N LEU A 2 5.80 4.86 -9.97
CA LEU A 2 4.76 5.76 -9.42
C LEU A 2 3.29 5.31 -9.62
N ALA A 3 2.93 4.78 -10.80
CA ALA A 3 1.54 4.50 -11.15
C ALA A 3 0.85 3.41 -10.27
N ALA A 4 1.63 2.46 -9.73
CA ALA A 4 1.07 1.41 -8.87
C ALA A 4 0.71 1.94 -7.48
N GLN A 5 1.54 2.81 -6.93
CA GLN A 5 1.30 3.45 -5.63
C GLN A 5 0.11 4.40 -5.69
N GLU A 6 -0.06 5.13 -6.79
CA GLU A 6 -1.17 6.08 -6.98
C GLU A 6 -2.54 5.41 -6.84
N LYS A 7 -2.69 4.11 -7.15
CA LYS A 7 -3.93 3.36 -6.92
C LYS A 7 -4.37 3.28 -5.45
N HIS A 8 -3.50 3.72 -4.54
CA HIS A 8 -3.73 3.77 -3.10
C HIS A 8 -3.68 5.21 -2.55
N ILE A 9 -3.36 6.24 -3.36
CA ILE A 9 -3.31 7.63 -2.90
C ILE A 9 -4.59 8.36 -3.35
N PRO A 10 -5.39 8.91 -2.41
CA PRO A 10 -6.61 9.63 -2.76
C PRO A 10 -6.38 10.76 -3.76
N ASN A 11 -7.40 11.04 -4.55
CA ASN A 11 -7.43 12.11 -5.57
C ASN A 11 -6.51 11.96 -6.79
N THR A 12 -5.62 10.96 -6.82
CA THR A 12 -4.84 10.66 -8.02
C THR A 12 -5.76 10.13 -9.14
N PRO A 13 -5.39 10.30 -10.43
CA PRO A 13 -6.16 9.75 -11.54
C PRO A 13 -6.37 8.23 -11.42
N ASN A 14 -5.34 7.49 -11.03
CA ASN A 14 -5.39 6.04 -10.87
C ASN A 14 -6.31 5.60 -9.73
N PHE A 15 -6.30 6.29 -8.58
CA PHE A 15 -7.24 6.01 -7.49
C PHE A 15 -8.68 6.28 -7.92
N LYS A 16 -8.95 7.45 -8.51
CA LYS A 16 -10.28 7.81 -9.02
C LYS A 16 -10.81 6.78 -10.02
N GLN A 17 -9.93 6.27 -10.90
CA GLN A 17 -10.29 5.22 -11.86
C GLN A 17 -10.63 3.89 -11.17
N GLU A 18 -9.92 3.48 -10.12
CA GLU A 18 -10.27 2.28 -9.37
C GLU A 18 -11.64 2.42 -8.70
N ILE A 19 -11.93 3.57 -8.08
CA ILE A 19 -13.25 3.87 -7.50
C ILE A 19 -14.35 3.89 -8.57
N ALA A 20 -14.11 4.54 -9.72
CA ALA A 20 -15.06 4.55 -10.84
C ALA A 20 -15.35 3.15 -11.41
N ASN A 21 -14.39 2.23 -11.30
CA ASN A 21 -14.56 0.81 -11.65
C ASN A 21 -15.21 -0.03 -10.53
N GLY A 22 -15.75 0.60 -9.48
CA GLY A 22 -16.39 -0.07 -8.34
C GLY A 22 -15.42 -0.81 -7.41
N LYS A 23 -14.12 -0.48 -7.46
CA LYS A 23 -13.09 -1.13 -6.62
C LYS A 23 -12.70 -0.23 -5.47
N ASN A 24 -13.11 -0.59 -4.26
CA ASN A 24 -12.58 0.00 -3.04
C ASN A 24 -11.12 -0.45 -2.82
N LYS A 25 -10.26 0.48 -2.43
CA LYS A 25 -8.83 0.30 -2.27
C LYS A 25 -8.42 0.70 -0.87
N SER A 26 -7.48 -0.01 -0.26
CA SER A 26 -6.75 0.53 0.89
C SER A 26 -6.14 1.88 0.53
N ILE A 27 -6.16 2.81 1.48
CA ILE A 27 -5.72 4.20 1.31
C ILE A 27 -4.37 4.35 1.97
N PHE A 28 -3.36 4.75 1.21
CA PHE A 28 -2.04 5.11 1.71
C PHE A 28 -2.01 6.60 2.06
N TYR A 29 -1.42 6.93 3.22
CA TYR A 29 -1.24 8.31 3.67
C TYR A 29 0.10 8.86 3.18
N GLY A 30 0.03 9.91 2.37
CA GLY A 30 1.18 10.55 1.75
C GLY A 30 1.15 10.44 0.24
N ASP A 31 2.28 10.75 -0.36
CA ASP A 31 2.48 10.75 -1.81
C ASP A 31 3.52 9.70 -2.23
N ASN A 32 3.87 9.71 -3.51
CA ASN A 32 4.91 8.82 -4.03
C ASN A 32 6.27 9.03 -3.38
N LYS A 33 6.62 10.26 -2.98
CA LYS A 33 7.88 10.55 -2.28
C LYS A 33 7.88 9.88 -0.91
N THR A 34 6.78 10.04 -0.17
CA THR A 34 6.57 9.39 1.13
C THR A 34 6.65 7.87 1.01
N ALA A 35 6.04 7.29 -0.03
CA ALA A 35 6.12 5.86 -0.30
C ALA A 35 7.57 5.41 -0.57
N GLN A 36 8.33 6.17 -1.37
CA GLN A 36 9.73 5.86 -1.65
C GLN A 36 10.60 5.92 -0.39
N GLU A 37 10.44 6.95 0.44
CA GLU A 37 11.16 7.06 1.71
C GLU A 37 10.88 5.88 2.66
N LEU A 38 9.63 5.39 2.69
CA LEU A 38 9.28 4.20 3.44
C LEU A 38 9.89 2.93 2.84
N LEU A 39 9.89 2.78 1.51
CA LEU A 39 10.54 1.65 0.84
C LEU A 39 12.04 1.62 1.15
N ASP A 40 12.74 2.74 1.00
CA ASP A 40 14.18 2.86 1.26
C ASP A 40 14.53 2.49 2.70
N LYS A 41 13.64 2.82 3.65
CA LYS A 41 13.87 2.55 5.07
C LYS A 41 13.46 1.14 5.50
N PHE A 42 12.44 0.53 4.90
CA PHE A 42 11.79 -0.66 5.45
C PHE A 42 11.80 -1.90 4.55
N ALA A 43 12.09 -1.77 3.26
CA ALA A 43 12.22 -2.92 2.37
C ALA A 43 13.30 -3.90 2.88
N GLY A 44 12.98 -5.19 2.89
CA GLY A 44 13.84 -6.27 3.38
C GLY A 44 13.91 -6.41 4.90
N LYS A 45 13.11 -5.68 5.68
CA LYS A 45 13.09 -5.73 7.15
C LYS A 45 11.89 -6.46 7.74
N GLY A 46 10.90 -6.80 6.92
CA GLY A 46 9.70 -7.53 7.31
C GLY A 46 9.73 -9.01 6.94
N GLN A 47 8.53 -9.59 6.90
CA GLN A 47 8.34 -10.99 6.55
C GLN A 47 8.11 -11.13 5.04
N LEU A 48 9.08 -11.70 4.34
CA LEU A 48 8.91 -12.09 2.94
C LEU A 48 7.88 -13.22 2.83
N LEU A 49 6.84 -13.01 2.01
CA LEU A 49 5.77 -13.98 1.78
C LEU A 49 6.19 -15.04 0.74
N PRO A 50 5.50 -16.19 0.70
CA PRO A 50 5.78 -17.24 -0.28
C PRO A 50 5.72 -16.67 -1.71
N ASN A 51 6.69 -17.04 -2.55
CA ASN A 51 7.02 -16.51 -3.89
C ASN A 51 7.96 -15.29 -3.96
N GLY A 52 8.31 -14.67 -2.82
CA GLY A 52 9.30 -13.60 -2.76
C GLY A 52 8.88 -12.28 -3.42
N LYS A 53 7.63 -12.15 -3.88
CA LYS A 53 7.14 -10.94 -4.56
C LYS A 53 6.45 -9.96 -3.62
N LYS A 54 6.19 -10.38 -2.38
CA LYS A 54 5.52 -9.55 -1.37
C LYS A 54 6.21 -9.69 -0.04
N GLU A 55 6.27 -8.59 0.69
CA GLU A 55 6.82 -8.54 2.04
C GLU A 55 5.83 -7.82 2.93
N ARG A 56 5.51 -8.43 4.08
CA ARG A 56 4.69 -7.81 5.11
C ARG A 56 5.59 -7.05 6.08
N VAL A 57 5.34 -5.76 6.24
CA VAL A 57 6.14 -4.88 7.08
C VAL A 57 5.23 -4.09 8.02
N ASP A 58 5.61 -4.05 9.30
CA ASP A 58 5.12 -3.05 10.24
C ASP A 58 6.03 -1.81 10.13
N PHE A 59 5.46 -0.68 9.73
CA PHE A 59 6.20 0.57 9.55
C PHE A 59 6.39 1.35 10.85
N GLY A 60 5.83 0.85 11.98
CA GLY A 60 5.95 1.45 13.31
C GLY A 60 5.22 2.79 13.48
N LYS A 61 4.45 3.20 12.46
CA LYS A 61 3.56 4.36 12.46
C LYS A 61 2.40 4.08 11.50
N THR A 62 1.26 4.74 11.70
CA THR A 62 0.13 4.63 10.77
C THR A 62 0.57 5.07 9.37
N ILE A 63 0.38 4.19 8.39
CA ILE A 63 0.71 4.45 6.97
C ILE A 63 -0.52 4.62 6.09
N GLY A 64 -1.72 4.42 6.64
CA GLY A 64 -2.94 4.46 5.86
C GLY A 64 -4.10 3.70 6.48
N ASN A 65 -5.16 3.55 5.69
CA ASN A 65 -6.30 2.70 6.00
C ASN A 65 -6.29 1.41 5.17
N TYR A 66 -6.44 0.27 5.85
CA TYR A 66 -6.80 -0.99 5.23
C TYR A 66 -8.31 -1.02 4.96
N TYR A 67 -8.71 -1.38 3.74
CA TYR A 67 -10.11 -1.64 3.42
C TYR A 67 -10.45 -3.12 3.67
N ASP A 68 -11.28 -3.39 4.68
CA ASP A 68 -11.77 -4.73 4.97
C ASP A 68 -12.95 -5.06 4.03
N ARG A 69 -12.78 -6.07 3.19
CA ARG A 69 -13.79 -6.46 2.20
C ARG A 69 -14.96 -7.25 2.78
N ASN A 70 -14.82 -7.78 4.00
CA ASN A 70 -15.88 -8.53 4.67
C ASN A 70 -16.87 -7.59 5.35
N THR A 71 -16.37 -6.48 5.95
CA THR A 71 -17.20 -5.51 6.67
C THR A 71 -17.50 -4.26 5.84
N GLY A 72 -16.67 -3.95 4.83
CA GLY A 72 -16.76 -2.72 4.05
C GLY A 72 -16.17 -1.49 4.76
N GLU A 73 -15.43 -1.69 5.85
CA GLU A 73 -14.90 -0.62 6.70
C GLU A 73 -13.42 -0.32 6.39
N TYR A 74 -13.00 0.88 6.78
CA TYR A 74 -11.61 1.32 6.73
C TYR A 74 -11.02 1.30 8.15
N LEU A 75 -9.88 0.63 8.30
CA LEU A 75 -9.17 0.51 9.58
C LEU A 75 -7.79 1.15 9.45
N ASP A 76 -7.43 2.04 10.38
CA ASP A 76 -6.05 2.53 10.48
C ASP A 76 -5.07 1.36 10.64
N THR A 77 -3.93 1.45 9.96
CA THR A 77 -2.92 0.38 10.01
C THR A 77 -1.51 0.92 9.95
N THR A 78 -0.63 0.31 10.74
CA THR A 78 0.83 0.45 10.62
C THR A 78 1.42 -0.62 9.69
N ASN A 79 0.63 -1.65 9.37
CA ASN A 79 1.05 -2.79 8.57
C ASN A 79 0.79 -2.54 7.07
N GLY A 80 1.79 -2.80 6.25
CA GLY A 80 1.66 -2.77 4.79
C GLY A 80 2.29 -3.98 4.12
N LEU A 81 1.83 -4.25 2.90
CA LEU A 81 2.50 -5.14 1.98
C LEU A 81 3.33 -4.32 1.00
N ILE A 82 4.64 -4.55 0.99
CA ILE A 82 5.52 -4.12 -0.10
C ILE A 82 5.36 -5.13 -1.23
N HIS A 83 4.92 -4.67 -2.40
CA HIS A 83 4.80 -5.46 -3.61
C HIS A 83 5.98 -5.17 -4.54
N TYR A 84 6.81 -6.18 -4.78
CA TYR A 84 7.96 -6.10 -5.69
C TYR A 84 7.55 -6.43 -7.13
N GLY A 85 8.01 -5.62 -8.08
CA GLY A 85 7.83 -5.81 -9.51
C GLY A 85 9.08 -5.46 -10.31
N LYS A 86 9.04 -5.71 -11.62
CA LYS A 86 10.16 -5.41 -12.54
C LYS A 86 10.50 -3.91 -12.54
N ASP A 87 9.48 -3.05 -12.44
CA ASP A 87 9.60 -1.59 -12.52
C ASP A 87 9.64 -0.93 -11.13
N GLY A 88 10.06 -1.69 -10.11
CA GLY A 88 10.21 -1.30 -8.71
C GLY A 88 9.08 -1.79 -7.79
N ALA A 89 8.91 -1.13 -6.65
CA ALA A 89 7.99 -1.56 -5.58
C ALA A 89 6.94 -0.51 -5.23
N HIS A 90 5.86 -0.94 -4.56
CA HIS A 90 4.84 -0.06 -3.97
C HIS A 90 4.29 -0.65 -2.68
N ILE A 91 3.70 0.19 -1.84
CA ILE A 91 3.15 -0.14 -0.54
C ILE A 91 1.61 -0.17 -0.61
N VAL A 92 1.04 -1.28 -0.15
CA VAL A 92 -0.40 -1.44 0.02
C VAL A 92 -0.71 -1.56 1.52
N PRO A 93 -1.43 -0.60 2.14
CA PRO A 93 -1.87 -0.74 3.52
C PRO A 93 -2.70 -2.01 3.70
N SER A 94 -2.39 -2.76 4.74
CA SER A 94 -2.84 -4.14 4.94
C SER A 94 -3.44 -4.35 6.32
N ARG A 95 -4.13 -5.48 6.49
CA ARG A 95 -4.79 -5.84 7.75
C ARG A 95 -3.83 -5.66 8.94
N PRO A 96 -4.24 -4.95 10.02
CA PRO A 96 -3.49 -4.88 11.27
C PRO A 96 -3.11 -6.26 11.81
#